data_AF-A0A2G5QKP7-F1
#
_entry.id   AF-A0A2G5QKP7-F1
#
_cell.length_a   1.000
_cell.length_b   1.000
_cell.length_c   1.000
_cell.angle_alpha   90.00
_cell.angle_beta   90.00
_cell.angle_gamma   90.00
#
_symmetry.space_group_name_H-M   'P 1'
#
loop_
_entity.id
_entity.type
_entity.pdbx_description
1 polymer ?
#
loop_
_entity_poly.entity_id
_entity_poly.type
_entity_poly.pdbx_seq_one_letter_code
_entity_poly.pdbx_strand_id
1 'polypeptide(L)'
;MTDDTDTDLHWDAAFAKSMLGKTLLMNLTFLDEDGEVAERQQFFGVVIDATEDEGIVLDLLGEHDGDTYTLPPQTSAIAAAEAGVTTLAGESPDFVANWVVHGEPDVPEPANDED
;
A
#
# COMPACT_ATOMS: atom_id res chain seq x y z
N MET A 1 -6.62 -13.96 32.59
CA MET A 1 -5.39 -14.21 31.82
C MET A 1 -5.76 -15.13 30.67
N THR A 2 -6.21 -14.51 29.59
CA THR A 2 -6.38 -15.05 28.24
C THR A 2 -6.73 -13.80 27.44
N ASP A 3 -5.68 -13.06 27.15
CA ASP A 3 -5.75 -11.95 26.22
C ASP A 3 -5.82 -12.54 24.81
N ASP A 4 -6.73 -11.97 24.04
CA ASP A 4 -7.27 -12.41 22.77
C ASP A 4 -6.15 -12.64 21.74
N THR A 5 -5.89 -13.90 21.40
CA THR A 5 -4.85 -14.29 20.45
C THR A 5 -5.43 -14.34 19.03
N ASP A 6 -5.96 -13.21 18.54
CA ASP A 6 -6.36 -13.02 17.13
C ASP A 6 -5.40 -12.07 16.37
N THR A 7 -4.23 -11.76 16.96
CA THR A 7 -3.30 -10.76 16.40
C THR A 7 -2.35 -11.30 15.31
N ASP A 8 -2.24 -12.62 15.10
CA ASP A 8 -0.99 -13.20 14.56
C ASP A 8 -1.09 -13.91 13.19
N LEU A 9 -2.09 -13.62 12.35
CA LEU A 9 -2.19 -14.29 11.01
C LEU A 9 -1.93 -13.39 9.81
N HIS A 10 -2.02 -12.06 9.98
CA HIS A 10 -1.90 -11.15 8.84
C HIS A 10 -0.54 -10.43 8.77
N TRP A 11 0.13 -10.25 9.90
CA TRP A 11 1.43 -9.57 9.99
C TRP A 11 2.60 -10.55 10.07
N ASP A 12 3.55 -10.42 9.15
CA ASP A 12 4.72 -11.27 9.08
C ASP A 12 5.99 -10.39 9.20
N ALA A 13 6.48 -10.24 10.43
CA ALA A 13 7.59 -9.32 10.75
C ALA A 13 8.89 -9.65 9.99
N ALA A 14 9.13 -10.93 9.68
CA ALA A 14 10.29 -11.35 8.89
C ALA A 14 10.16 -10.90 7.44
N PHE A 15 8.96 -11.04 6.87
CA PHE A 15 8.64 -10.57 5.53
C PHE A 15 8.69 -9.04 5.45
N ALA A 16 8.08 -8.33 6.40
CA ALA A 16 8.12 -6.87 6.51
C ALA A 16 9.55 -6.33 6.49
N LYS A 17 10.45 -6.90 7.30
CA LYS A 17 11.87 -6.53 7.29
C LYS A 17 12.58 -6.84 5.98
N SER A 18 12.17 -7.89 5.28
CA SER A 18 12.73 -8.22 3.95
C SER A 18 12.29 -7.22 2.88
N MET A 19 11.20 -6.48 3.10
CA MET A 19 10.72 -5.44 2.18
C MET A 19 11.38 -4.08 2.43
N LEU A 20 11.96 -3.82 3.60
CA LEU A 20 12.64 -2.56 3.89
C LEU A 20 13.72 -2.24 2.84
N GLY A 21 13.63 -1.04 2.26
CA GLY A 21 14.49 -0.56 1.19
C GLY A 21 14.22 -1.19 -0.18
N LYS A 22 13.15 -1.99 -0.33
CA LYS A 22 12.71 -2.53 -1.62
C LYS A 22 11.59 -1.70 -2.21
N THR A 23 11.40 -1.90 -3.51
CA THR A 23 10.31 -1.26 -4.25
C THR A 23 9.02 -2.06 -4.14
N LEU A 24 7.94 -1.38 -3.80
CA LEU A 24 6.61 -1.96 -3.67
C LEU A 24 5.65 -1.24 -4.60
N LEU A 25 4.93 -2.02 -5.38
CA LEU A 25 3.87 -1.57 -6.27
C LEU A 25 2.51 -1.74 -5.60
N MET A 26 1.89 -0.64 -5.19
CA MET A 26 0.53 -0.64 -4.69
C MET A 26 -0.46 -0.54 -5.84
N ASN A 27 -1.45 -1.43 -5.86
CA ASN A 27 -2.61 -1.34 -6.73
C ASN A 27 -3.82 -1.07 -5.85
N LEU A 28 -4.32 0.16 -5.90
CA LEU A 28 -5.54 0.59 -5.22
C LEU A 28 -6.71 0.48 -6.19
N THR A 29 -7.70 -0.32 -5.82
CA THR A 29 -8.96 -0.45 -6.54
C THR A 29 -10.05 0.21 -5.72
N PHE A 30 -10.57 1.34 -6.19
CA PHE A 30 -11.70 2.02 -5.59
C PHE A 30 -12.98 1.37 -6.06
N LEU A 31 -13.83 0.97 -5.12
CA LEU A 31 -15.16 0.46 -5.39
C LEU A 31 -16.20 1.53 -5.04
N ASP A 32 -17.17 1.70 -5.93
CA ASP A 32 -18.32 2.59 -5.75
C ASP A 32 -19.31 2.04 -4.70
N GLU A 33 -20.37 2.79 -4.39
CA GLU A 33 -21.43 2.37 -3.45
C GLU A 33 -22.14 1.07 -3.88
N ASP A 34 -22.14 0.76 -5.17
CA ASP A 34 -22.68 -0.48 -5.73
C ASP A 34 -21.71 -1.68 -5.60
N GLY A 35 -20.46 -1.44 -5.18
CA GLY A 35 -19.39 -2.45 -5.13
C GLY A 35 -18.71 -2.70 -6.49
N GLU A 36 -19.04 -1.90 -7.49
CA GLU A 36 -18.43 -1.91 -8.81
C GLU A 36 -17.09 -1.14 -8.80
N VAL A 37 -16.14 -1.53 -9.66
CA VAL A 37 -14.85 -0.83 -9.76
C VAL A 37 -15.05 0.57 -10.34
N ALA A 38 -14.94 1.60 -9.50
CA ALA A 38 -14.99 2.99 -9.90
C ALA A 38 -13.68 3.40 -10.58
N GLU A 39 -12.55 3.16 -9.91
CA GLU A 39 -11.23 3.57 -10.37
C GLU A 39 -10.14 2.61 -9.92
N ARG A 40 -9.04 2.54 -10.67
CA ARG A 40 -7.83 1.83 -10.29
C ARG A 40 -6.65 2.77 -10.36
N GLN A 41 -5.98 2.97 -9.24
CA GLN A 41 -4.74 3.73 -9.15
C GLN A 41 -3.59 2.80 -8.80
N GLN A 42 -2.44 3.04 -9.42
CA GLN A 42 -1.22 2.29 -9.16
C GLN A 42 -0.16 3.24 -8.64
N PHE A 43 0.35 2.97 -7.46
CA PHE A 43 1.40 3.74 -6.81
C PHE A 43 2.66 2.91 -6.74
N PHE A 44 3.78 3.57 -6.96
CA PHE A 44 5.10 2.98 -6.83
C PHE A 44 5.83 3.71 -5.72
N GLY A 45 6.39 2.94 -4.78
CA GLY A 45 7.11 3.52 -3.65
C GLY A 45 8.17 2.58 -3.10
N VAL A 46 9.03 3.13 -2.25
CA VAL A 46 10.06 2.38 -1.52
C VAL A 46 9.63 2.19 -0.09
N VAL A 47 9.69 0.97 0.43
CA VAL A 47 9.38 0.73 1.84
C VAL A 47 10.50 1.32 2.69
N ILE A 48 10.21 2.36 3.46
CA ILE A 48 11.18 3.00 4.36
C ILE A 48 11.05 2.50 5.79
N ASP A 49 9.84 2.11 6.21
CA ASP A 49 9.58 1.48 7.50
C ASP A 49 8.49 0.41 7.39
N ALA A 50 8.54 -0.61 8.25
CA ALA A 50 7.59 -1.71 8.27
C ALA A 50 7.58 -2.36 9.66
N THR A 51 6.66 -1.92 10.51
CA THR A 51 6.46 -2.42 11.87
C THR A 51 4.99 -2.74 12.16
N GLU A 52 4.74 -3.57 13.17
CA GLU A 52 3.37 -3.93 13.56
C GLU A 52 2.64 -2.75 14.23
N ASP A 53 3.39 -1.90 14.95
CA ASP A 53 2.86 -0.76 15.72
C ASP A 53 2.57 0.44 14.82
N GLU A 54 3.49 0.78 13.91
CA GLU A 54 3.35 1.93 13.02
C GLU A 54 2.74 1.56 11.65
N GLY A 55 2.85 0.30 11.22
CA GLY A 55 2.42 -0.16 9.91
C GLY A 55 3.55 -0.21 8.89
N ILE A 56 3.20 -0.14 7.60
CA ILE A 56 4.17 -0.17 6.49
C ILE A 56 4.24 1.23 5.89
N VAL A 57 5.34 1.93 6.13
CA VAL A 57 5.58 3.26 5.60
C VAL A 57 6.31 3.15 4.26
N LEU A 58 5.66 3.67 3.24
CA LEU A 58 6.15 3.76 1.88
C LEU A 58 6.51 5.20 1.57
N ASP A 59 7.66 5.41 0.95
CA ASP A 59 8.02 6.66 0.30
C ASP A 59 7.53 6.58 -1.15
N LEU A 60 6.50 7.35 -1.50
CA LEU A 60 5.94 7.36 -2.85
C LEU A 60 6.93 8.01 -3.81
N LEU A 61 6.97 7.51 -5.04
CA LEU A 61 7.82 7.99 -6.13
C LEU A 61 6.95 8.47 -7.30
N GLY A 62 7.53 9.30 -8.19
CA GLY A 62 6.87 9.75 -9.42
C GLY A 62 6.08 11.06 -9.25
N GLU A 63 4.78 11.07 -9.53
CA GLU A 63 3.93 12.27 -9.36
C GLU A 63 3.70 12.64 -7.89
N HIS A 64 3.86 11.68 -6.99
CA HIS A 64 3.79 11.86 -5.54
C HIS A 64 5.17 11.71 -4.87
N ASP A 65 6.24 11.96 -5.63
CA ASP A 65 7.62 11.91 -5.12
C ASP A 65 7.80 12.88 -3.94
N GLY A 66 8.11 12.33 -2.77
CA GLY A 66 8.29 13.08 -1.53
C GLY A 66 7.11 13.01 -0.54
N ASP A 67 6.02 12.34 -0.91
CA ASP A 67 4.96 11.97 0.03
C ASP A 67 5.21 10.59 0.62
N THR A 68 4.98 10.45 1.93
CA THR A 68 5.01 9.16 2.61
C THR A 68 3.59 8.64 2.84
N TYR A 69 3.39 7.36 2.54
CA TYR A 69 2.13 6.68 2.71
C TYR A 69 2.26 5.56 3.73
N THR A 70 1.54 5.67 4.84
CA THR A 70 1.52 4.65 5.88
C THR A 70 0.34 3.72 5.67
N LEU A 71 0.64 2.48 5.35
CA LEU A 71 -0.32 1.39 5.26
C LEU A 71 -0.51 0.71 6.61
N PRO A 72 -1.68 0.09 6.85
CA PRO A 72 -1.85 -0.83 7.97
C PRO A 72 -0.77 -1.93 7.95
N PRO A 73 -0.47 -2.53 9.11
CA PRO A 73 0.45 -3.67 9.24
C PRO A 73 -0.17 -4.94 8.63
N GLN A 74 -0.39 -4.93 7.32
CA GLN A 74 -1.15 -5.94 6.59
C GLN A 74 -0.29 -6.57 5.49
N THR A 75 0.60 -7.51 5.86
CA THR A 75 1.50 -8.15 4.89
C THR A 75 0.84 -9.20 4.01
N SER A 76 -0.31 -9.78 4.38
CA SER A 76 -0.97 -10.78 3.53
C SER A 76 -1.57 -10.19 2.25
N ALA A 77 -1.78 -8.87 2.19
CA ALA A 77 -2.15 -8.15 0.98
C ALA A 77 -0.95 -7.91 0.04
N ILE A 78 0.27 -8.27 0.46
CA ILE A 78 1.52 -8.02 -0.26
C ILE A 78 2.11 -9.36 -0.72
N ALA A 79 2.44 -9.43 -2.00
CA ALA A 79 3.09 -10.58 -2.61
C ALA A 79 4.41 -10.16 -3.24
N ALA A 80 5.36 -11.09 -3.35
CA ALA A 80 6.55 -10.86 -4.18
C ALA A 80 6.11 -10.69 -5.65
N ALA A 81 6.64 -9.66 -6.31
CA ALA A 81 6.38 -9.45 -7.72
C ALA A 81 7.03 -10.58 -8.53
N GLU A 82 6.25 -11.25 -9.37
CA GLU A 82 6.80 -12.26 -10.27
C GLU A 82 7.68 -11.61 -11.36
N ALA A 83 8.66 -12.36 -11.85
CA ALA A 83 9.53 -11.92 -12.94
C ALA A 83 8.70 -11.69 -14.22
N GLY A 84 8.35 -10.41 -14.47
CA GLY A 84 7.44 -10.01 -15.54
C GLY A 84 6.37 -9.00 -15.11
N VAL A 85 6.20 -8.76 -13.81
CA VAL A 85 5.40 -7.63 -13.32
C VAL A 85 6.16 -6.34 -13.62
N THR A 86 5.52 -5.45 -14.38
CA THR A 86 6.04 -4.11 -14.66
C THR A 86 5.04 -3.10 -14.14
N THR A 87 5.54 -1.99 -13.60
CA THR A 87 4.70 -0.82 -13.32
C THR A 87 4.20 -0.22 -14.64
N LEU A 88 3.22 0.68 -14.56
CA LEU A 88 2.81 1.50 -15.71
C LEU A 88 3.97 2.35 -16.28
N ALA A 89 5.01 2.60 -15.48
CA ALA A 89 6.25 3.27 -15.90
C ALA A 89 7.29 2.31 -16.52
N GLY A 90 7.04 0.99 -16.50
CA GLY A 90 7.95 -0.04 -17.01
C GLY A 90 9.06 -0.44 -16.04
N GLU A 91 8.94 -0.08 -14.76
CA GLU A 91 9.86 -0.48 -13.70
C GLU A 91 9.47 -1.85 -13.13
N SER A 92 10.45 -2.60 -12.65
CA SER A 92 10.23 -3.92 -12.05
C SER A 92 10.17 -3.76 -10.52
N PRO A 93 8.98 -3.78 -9.90
CA PRO A 93 8.90 -3.75 -8.44
C PRO A 93 9.42 -5.08 -7.85
N ASP A 94 9.91 -5.06 -6.61
CA ASP A 94 10.22 -6.28 -5.86
C ASP A 94 8.94 -6.92 -5.27
N PHE A 95 7.99 -6.08 -4.87
CA PHE A 95 6.75 -6.48 -4.22
C PHE A 95 5.54 -5.82 -4.85
N VAL A 96 4.39 -6.46 -4.77
CA VAL A 96 3.10 -5.95 -5.24
C VAL A 96 2.07 -6.08 -4.12
N ALA A 97 1.39 -4.98 -3.81
CA ALA A 97 0.27 -4.94 -2.90
C ALA A 97 -1.02 -4.71 -3.69
N ASN A 98 -2.09 -5.41 -3.36
CA ASN A 98 -3.41 -5.18 -3.94
C ASN A 98 -4.40 -4.83 -2.84
N TRP A 99 -4.97 -3.64 -2.93
CA TRP A 99 -5.87 -3.08 -1.94
C TRP A 99 -7.15 -2.66 -2.63
N VAL A 100 -8.26 -2.95 -1.95
CA VAL A 100 -9.60 -2.60 -2.41
C VAL A 100 -10.18 -1.63 -1.39
N VAL A 101 -10.38 -0.39 -1.80
CA VAL A 101 -10.94 0.66 -0.96
C VAL A 101 -12.42 0.78 -1.30
N HIS A 102 -13.27 0.59 -0.29
CA HIS A 102 -14.71 0.76 -0.40
C HIS A 102 -15.07 2.16 0.08
N GLY A 103 -15.57 3.00 -0.81
CA GLY A 103 -15.93 4.38 -0.53
C GLY A 103 -15.69 5.25 -1.75
N GLU A 104 -16.47 6.33 -1.88
CA GLU A 104 -16.16 7.40 -2.83
C GLU A 104 -14.67 7.74 -2.68
N PRO A 105 -13.93 7.95 -3.78
CA PRO A 105 -12.57 8.44 -3.66
C PRO A 105 -12.68 9.74 -2.87
N ASP A 106 -12.27 9.69 -1.60
CA ASP A 106 -11.75 10.85 -0.90
C ASP A 106 -10.44 11.13 -1.64
N VAL A 107 -10.58 11.63 -2.88
CA VAL A 107 -9.59 12.55 -3.43
C VAL A 107 -9.35 13.47 -2.25
N PRO A 108 -8.13 13.56 -1.70
CA PRO A 108 -7.86 14.62 -0.75
C PRO A 108 -8.32 15.86 -1.50
N GLU A 109 -9.41 16.49 -1.06
CA GLU A 109 -9.78 17.80 -1.56
C GLU A 109 -8.45 18.54 -1.48
N PRO A 110 -7.84 18.95 -2.62
CA PRO A 110 -6.64 19.74 -2.52
C PRO A 110 -7.06 20.85 -1.57
N ALA A 111 -6.35 20.97 -0.45
CA ALA A 111 -6.59 21.99 0.55
C ALA A 111 -6.31 23.34 -0.11
N ASN A 112 -7.17 23.73 -1.02
CA ASN A 112 -7.39 25.08 -1.47
C ASN A 112 -8.22 25.68 -0.35
N ASP A 113 -7.48 26.00 0.72
CA ASP A 113 -7.77 27.13 1.58
C ASP A 113 -7.88 28.35 0.61
N GLU A 114 -9.08 28.58 0.09
CA GLU A 114 -9.38 29.79 -0.65
C GLU A 114 -9.75 30.88 0.36
N ASP A 115 -8.78 31.78 0.55
CA ASP A 115 -8.79 33.08 1.25
C ASP A 115 -10.06 33.93 1.03
#